data_AF-A0A183NGS3-F1
#
_entry.id   AF-A0A183NGS3-F1
#
_cell.length_a   1.000
_cell.length_b   1.000
_cell.length_c   1.000
_cell.angle_alpha   90.00
_cell.angle_beta   90.00
_cell.angle_gamma   90.00
#
_symmetry.space_group_name_H-M   'P 1'
#
loop_
_entity.id
_entity.type
_entity.pdbx_description
1 polymer ?
#
loop_
_entity_poly.entity_id
_entity_poly.type
_entity_poly.pdbx_seq_one_letter_code
_entity_poly.pdbx_strand_id
1 'polypeptide(L)'
;MFSAMGTGADGVNKYEFSISYYLPIIPEESRYVVTSLSVNVKLRKELKDSWSRLTLGNQRLPWVRPDFDRYQFNDSDLENNEEECLKVNVVHPSKEERDKHNAEQMMLIDAEEWEAFLNLIKNPLTIYLFLFNVVQFAGYLYVCGALVYGLMQYKEVHKIPFYEWIIDRLVFVQILSILEPLHASLGWIRGGSALPSVFQVGVTV
;
A
#
# COMPACT_ATOMS: atom_id res chain seq x y z
N MET A 1 11.54 9.72 -8.57
CA MET A 1 10.20 10.33 -8.44
C MET A 1 10.04 11.39 -9.53
N PHE A 2 8.98 11.33 -10.33
CA PHE A 2 8.66 12.31 -11.37
C PHE A 2 7.52 13.22 -10.90
N SER A 3 7.65 14.53 -11.11
CA SER A 3 6.62 15.52 -10.80
C SER A 3 6.65 16.63 -11.86
N ALA A 4 5.52 16.91 -12.50
CA ALA A 4 5.38 17.94 -13.52
C ALA A 4 3.98 18.56 -13.51
N MET A 5 3.88 19.81 -13.94
CA MET A 5 2.61 20.49 -14.19
C MET A 5 2.24 20.28 -15.66
N GLY A 6 1.04 19.78 -15.94
CA GLY A 6 0.55 19.56 -17.30
C GLY A 6 -0.85 20.12 -17.49
N THR A 7 -1.14 20.59 -18.69
CA THR A 7 -2.46 21.11 -19.06
C THR A 7 -3.21 20.06 -19.85
N GLY A 8 -4.23 19.45 -19.25
CA GLY A 8 -5.10 18.46 -19.88
C GLY A 8 -6.47 19.05 -20.24
N ALA A 9 -7.40 18.17 -20.65
CA ALA A 9 -8.78 18.56 -20.93
C ALA A 9 -9.49 19.15 -19.70
N ASP A 10 -9.12 18.69 -18.49
CA ASP A 10 -9.66 19.15 -17.21
C ASP A 10 -8.89 20.37 -16.63
N GLY A 11 -8.03 21.00 -17.42
CA GLY A 11 -7.23 22.17 -17.01
C GLY A 11 -5.81 21.82 -16.54
N VAL A 12 -5.21 22.71 -15.75
CA VAL A 12 -3.83 22.58 -15.26
C VAL A 12 -3.81 21.66 -14.04
N ASN A 13 -3.20 20.49 -14.18
CA ASN A 13 -3.08 19.48 -13.14
C ASN A 13 -1.60 19.17 -12.83
N LYS A 14 -1.32 18.85 -11.56
CA LYS A 14 -0.02 18.32 -11.15
C LYS A 14 0.00 16.80 -11.37
N TYR A 15 0.92 16.33 -12.20
CA TYR A 15 1.16 14.91 -12.46
C TYR A 15 2.38 14.45 -11.68
N GLU A 16 2.22 13.38 -10.91
CA GLU A 16 3.28 12.83 -10.07
C GLU A 16 3.21 11.31 -10.12
N PHE A 17 4.36 10.67 -10.36
CA PHE A 17 4.46 9.22 -10.34
C PHE A 17 5.84 8.76 -9.89
N SER A 18 5.88 7.55 -9.30
CA SER A 18 7.10 6.84 -8.99
C SER A 18 7.00 5.42 -9.53
N ILE A 19 8.05 4.96 -10.21
CA ILE A 19 8.13 3.60 -10.76
C ILE A 19 9.44 3.01 -10.24
N SER A 20 9.33 1.89 -9.52
CA SER A 20 10.47 1.03 -9.20
C SER A 20 10.70 0.09 -10.38
N TYR A 21 11.85 0.19 -11.02
CA TYR A 21 12.15 -0.55 -12.25
C TYR A 21 12.40 -2.04 -11.99
N TYR A 22 12.20 -2.85 -13.02
CA TYR A 22 12.42 -4.30 -12.95
C TYR A 22 13.89 -4.68 -12.72
N LEU A 23 14.82 -3.93 -13.32
CA LEU A 23 16.26 -4.10 -13.17
C LEU A 23 16.93 -2.73 -13.07
N PRO A 24 18.16 -2.66 -12.53
CA PRO A 24 18.84 -1.39 -12.34
C PRO A 24 19.13 -0.69 -13.68
N ILE A 25 19.11 0.64 -13.60
CA ILE A 25 19.36 1.56 -14.71
C ILE A 25 20.56 2.43 -14.35
N ILE A 26 21.27 2.91 -15.36
CA ILE A 26 22.34 3.91 -15.20
C ILE A 26 21.66 5.29 -15.29
N PRO A 27 21.48 6.02 -14.18
CA PRO A 27 20.77 7.29 -14.20
C PRO A 27 21.53 8.35 -15.00
N GLU A 28 22.86 8.30 -14.99
CA GLU A 28 23.75 9.27 -15.63
C GLU A 28 23.64 9.26 -17.16
N GLU A 29 23.44 8.08 -17.76
CA GLU A 29 23.25 7.92 -19.21
C GLU A 29 21.78 8.03 -19.65
N SER A 30 20.86 8.01 -18.68
CA SER A 30 19.42 8.12 -18.95
C SER A 30 19.06 9.57 -19.28
N ARG A 31 18.30 9.77 -20.36
CA ARG A 31 17.94 11.10 -20.86
C ARG A 31 16.45 11.23 -21.01
N TYR A 32 15.94 12.45 -20.82
CA TYR A 32 14.55 12.76 -21.11
C TYR A 32 14.45 13.95 -22.06
N VAL A 33 13.41 13.95 -22.88
CA VAL A 33 13.09 15.03 -23.80
C VAL A 33 11.65 15.44 -23.54
N VAL A 34 11.47 16.71 -23.18
CA VAL A 34 10.14 17.30 -22.98
C VAL A 34 9.70 17.93 -24.29
N THR A 35 8.59 17.45 -24.83
CA THR A 35 7.89 18.05 -25.97
C THR A 35 6.63 18.75 -25.44
N SER A 36 6.04 19.64 -26.22
CA SER A 36 4.76 20.30 -25.88
C SER A 36 3.62 19.32 -25.57
N LEU A 37 3.67 18.10 -26.13
CA LEU A 37 2.63 17.09 -25.97
C LEU A 37 2.98 15.96 -24.99
N SER A 38 4.26 15.66 -24.80
CA SER A 38 4.69 14.44 -24.11
C SER A 38 6.09 14.56 -23.51
N VAL A 39 6.34 13.83 -22.43
CA VAL A 39 7.68 13.64 -21.89
C VAL A 39 8.20 12.27 -22.34
N ASN A 40 9.23 12.28 -23.18
CA ASN A 40 9.88 11.08 -23.68
C ASN A 40 11.09 10.75 -22.81
N VAL A 41 11.05 9.64 -22.08
CA VAL A 41 12.15 9.19 -21.23
C VAL A 41 12.85 8.02 -21.90
N LYS A 42 14.16 8.14 -22.14
CA LYS A 42 15.04 7.08 -22.62
C LYS A 42 15.92 6.60 -21.46
N LEU A 43 15.67 5.38 -21.00
CA LEU A 43 16.40 4.77 -19.89
C LEU A 43 17.57 3.94 -20.42
N ARG A 44 18.75 4.13 -19.83
CA ARG A 44 19.89 3.25 -20.05
C ARG A 44 19.85 2.12 -19.04
N LYS A 45 19.64 0.89 -19.52
CA LYS A 45 19.74 -0.31 -18.69
C LYS A 45 21.20 -0.53 -18.29
N GLU A 46 21.46 -0.84 -17.02
CA GLU A 46 22.79 -1.23 -16.56
C GLU A 46 23.16 -2.61 -17.10
N LEU A 47 22.20 -3.54 -17.03
CA LEU A 47 22.34 -4.90 -17.51
C LEU A 47 21.73 -5.01 -18.91
N LYS A 48 22.46 -5.63 -19.84
CA LYS A 48 22.03 -5.82 -21.23
C LYS A 48 21.01 -6.97 -21.35
N ASP A 49 19.92 -6.86 -20.60
CA ASP A 49 18.87 -7.87 -20.46
C ASP A 49 17.55 -7.46 -21.14
N SER A 50 16.77 -8.46 -21.52
CA SER A 50 15.40 -8.28 -21.97
C SER A 50 14.47 -8.12 -20.77
N TRP A 51 13.69 -7.03 -20.75
CA TRP A 51 12.76 -6.75 -19.65
C TRP A 51 11.37 -7.26 -20.04
N SER A 52 10.89 -8.31 -19.37
CA SER A 52 9.51 -8.80 -19.55
C SER A 52 8.46 -7.87 -18.95
N ARG A 53 8.87 -7.02 -18.00
CA ARG A 53 8.04 -6.00 -17.35
C ARG A 53 8.87 -4.75 -17.03
N LEU A 54 8.21 -3.61 -16.90
CA LEU A 54 8.85 -2.35 -16.52
C LEU A 54 9.07 -2.22 -15.01
N THR A 55 8.15 -2.78 -14.21
CA THR A 55 8.09 -2.63 -12.76
C THR A 55 8.78 -3.78 -12.02
N LEU A 56 9.33 -3.48 -10.84
CA LEU A 56 9.87 -4.47 -9.91
C LEU A 56 8.82 -5.54 -9.56
N GLY A 57 7.67 -5.07 -9.06
CA GLY A 57 6.52 -5.90 -8.74
C GLY A 57 5.78 -6.39 -9.99
N ASN A 58 5.06 -7.50 -9.84
CA ASN A 58 4.21 -8.07 -10.90
C ASN A 58 2.86 -7.33 -11.06
N GLN A 59 2.69 -6.20 -10.37
CA GLN A 59 1.47 -5.41 -10.41
C GLN A 59 1.42 -4.55 -11.67
N ARG A 60 0.35 -4.70 -12.47
CA ARG A 60 0.12 -3.89 -13.65
C ARG A 60 -0.47 -2.53 -13.25
N LEU A 61 0.26 -1.46 -13.50
CA LEU A 61 -0.23 -0.10 -13.29
C LEU A 61 -1.30 0.23 -14.34
N PRO A 62 -2.51 0.72 -13.95
CA PRO A 62 -3.63 0.93 -14.90
C PRO A 62 -3.34 1.94 -16.01
N TRP A 63 -2.47 2.90 -15.73
CA TRP A 63 -2.08 3.99 -16.62
C TRP A 63 -0.84 3.67 -17.46
N VAL A 64 -0.14 2.55 -17.18
CA VAL A 64 1.01 2.11 -17.97
C VAL A 64 0.52 1.18 -19.08
N ARG A 65 0.84 1.54 -20.32
CA ARG A 65 0.55 0.72 -21.50
C ARG A 65 1.83 0.52 -22.31
N PRO A 66 2.02 -0.66 -22.91
CA PRO A 66 3.10 -0.85 -23.89
C PRO A 66 2.92 0.13 -25.06
N ASP A 67 4.01 0.79 -25.43
CA ASP A 67 4.08 1.58 -26.66
C ASP A 67 4.47 0.62 -27.80
N PHE A 68 3.46 0.15 -28.53
CA PHE A 68 3.65 -0.82 -29.62
C PHE A 68 4.28 -0.17 -30.86
N ASP A 69 4.16 1.14 -31.05
CA ASP A 69 4.74 1.84 -32.20
C ASP A 69 6.26 1.85 -32.13
N ARG A 70 6.82 1.86 -30.92
CA ARG A 70 8.26 1.75 -30.67
C ARG A 70 8.75 0.32 -30.45
N TYR A 71 7.83 -0.64 -30.38
CA TYR A 71 8.15 -2.04 -30.13
C TYR A 71 8.54 -2.71 -31.45
N GLN A 72 9.84 -2.72 -31.73
CA GLN A 72 10.37 -3.37 -32.94
C GLN A 72 10.47 -4.88 -32.73
N PHE A 73 9.70 -5.64 -33.50
CA PHE A 73 9.92 -7.07 -33.70
C PHE A 73 10.98 -7.23 -34.80
N ASN A 74 12.16 -7.74 -34.51
CA ASN A 74 13.03 -8.27 -35.57
C ASN A 74 12.40 -9.60 -36.04
N ASP A 75 12.06 -9.79 -37.32
CA ASP A 75 13.06 -10.24 -38.31
C ASP A 75 12.72 -10.02 -39.81
N SER A 76 11.70 -9.22 -40.22
CA SER A 76 11.29 -9.22 -41.66
C SER A 76 11.29 -7.90 -42.44
N ASP A 77 11.33 -6.71 -41.84
CA ASP A 77 10.95 -5.49 -42.58
C ASP A 77 12.03 -4.39 -42.57
N LEU A 78 13.29 -4.74 -42.90
CA LEU A 78 14.35 -3.76 -43.18
C LEU A 78 15.06 -4.09 -44.50
N GLU A 79 14.35 -3.96 -45.62
CA GLU A 79 15.02 -3.57 -46.85
C GLU A 79 15.28 -2.06 -46.78
N ASN A 80 16.56 -1.72 -46.69
CA ASN A 80 17.15 -0.42 -47.00
C ASN A 80 17.04 0.69 -45.93
N ASN A 81 17.90 0.62 -44.90
CA ASN A 81 18.72 1.76 -44.46
C ASN A 81 19.87 1.26 -43.56
N GLU A 82 21.10 1.52 -43.97
CA GLU A 82 22.35 1.14 -43.32
C GLU A 82 22.67 1.97 -42.05
N GLU A 83 21.71 2.15 -41.14
CA GLU A 83 21.99 2.73 -39.82
C GLU A 83 21.95 1.64 -38.74
N GLU A 84 23.16 1.12 -38.45
CA GLU A 84 23.61 0.55 -37.19
C GLU A 84 22.56 -0.29 -36.44
N CYS A 85 22.29 -1.49 -36.98
CA CYS A 85 21.59 -2.55 -36.26
C CYS A 85 22.40 -2.95 -35.02
N LEU A 86 22.11 -2.33 -33.87
CA LEU A 86 22.66 -2.70 -32.57
C LEU A 86 22.27 -4.15 -32.27
N LYS A 87 23.18 -5.09 -32.53
CA LYS A 87 23.09 -6.47 -32.02
C LYS A 87 23.10 -6.41 -30.49
N VAL A 88 21.91 -6.39 -29.91
CA VAL A 88 21.74 -6.51 -28.46
C VAL A 88 21.96 -7.98 -28.10
N ASN A 89 23.21 -8.35 -27.81
CA ASN A 89 23.49 -9.55 -27.03
C ASN A 89 22.69 -9.47 -25.73
N VAL A 90 21.62 -10.27 -25.63
CA VAL A 90 20.79 -10.39 -24.43
C VAL A 90 21.58 -11.23 -23.43
N VAL A 91 22.37 -10.55 -22.62
CA VAL A 91 23.06 -11.17 -21.49
C VAL A 91 22.05 -11.14 -20.35
N HIS A 92 21.46 -12.30 -20.07
CA HIS A 92 20.64 -12.47 -18.88
C HIS A 92 21.57 -12.32 -17.66
N PRO A 93 21.35 -11.33 -16.79
CA PRO A 93 22.13 -11.16 -15.59
C PRO A 93 21.97 -12.40 -14.72
N SER A 94 23.03 -12.71 -13.98
CA SER A 94 23.02 -13.86 -13.09
C SER A 94 21.84 -13.73 -12.13
N LYS A 95 21.19 -14.85 -11.80
CA LYS A 95 20.08 -14.90 -10.84
C LYS A 95 20.43 -14.17 -9.54
N GLU A 96 21.70 -14.22 -9.12
CA GLU A 96 22.20 -13.55 -7.92
C GLU A 96 22.12 -12.02 -7.97
N GLU A 97 22.42 -11.39 -9.11
CA GLU A 97 22.36 -9.92 -9.24
C GLU A 97 20.92 -9.42 -9.17
N ARG A 98 20.00 -10.19 -9.76
CA ARG A 98 18.56 -9.92 -9.71
C ARG A 98 18.00 -10.07 -8.30
N ASP A 99 18.40 -11.13 -7.61
CA ASP A 99 17.95 -11.40 -6.25
C ASP A 99 18.49 -10.35 -5.27
N LYS A 100 19.75 -9.90 -5.46
CA LYS A 100 20.33 -8.77 -4.69
C LYS A 100 19.56 -7.47 -4.90
N HIS A 101 19.29 -7.09 -6.15
CA HIS A 101 18.53 -5.86 -6.44
C HIS A 101 17.12 -5.91 -5.84
N ASN A 102 16.43 -7.03 -5.99
CA ASN A 102 15.09 -7.20 -5.41
C ASN A 102 15.12 -7.13 -3.88
N ALA A 103 16.13 -7.74 -3.25
CA ALA A 103 16.30 -7.69 -1.80
C ALA A 103 16.58 -6.26 -1.30
N GLU A 104 17.46 -5.51 -1.98
CA GLU A 104 17.76 -4.12 -1.64
C GLU A 104 16.51 -3.23 -1.76
N GLN A 105 15.74 -3.37 -2.84
CA GLN A 105 14.50 -2.60 -3.01
C GLN A 105 13.45 -2.97 -1.96
N MET A 106 13.35 -4.25 -1.59
CA MET A 106 12.44 -4.70 -0.54
C MET A 106 12.83 -4.11 0.83
N MET A 107 14.12 -4.08 1.16
CA MET A 107 14.61 -3.45 2.39
C MET A 107 14.31 -1.95 2.45
N LEU A 108 14.37 -1.23 1.32
CA LEU A 108 14.03 0.19 1.26
C LEU A 108 12.54 0.42 1.51
N ILE A 109 11.67 -0.41 0.93
CA ILE A 109 10.22 -0.34 1.17
C ILE A 109 9.91 -0.59 2.64
N ASP A 110 10.49 -1.64 3.24
CA ASP A 110 10.30 -1.95 4.66
C ASP A 110 10.78 -0.79 5.56
N ALA A 111 11.89 -0.13 5.20
CA ALA A 111 12.39 1.03 5.93
C ALA A 111 11.46 2.25 5.82
N GLU A 112 10.93 2.54 4.63
CA GLU A 112 9.95 3.62 4.41
C GLU A 112 8.66 3.37 5.21
N GLU A 113 8.16 2.13 5.21
CA GLU A 113 7.00 1.73 6.01
C GLU A 113 7.27 1.87 7.51
N TRP A 114 8.47 1.49 7.97
CA TRP A 114 8.88 1.63 9.35
C TRP A 114 8.96 3.10 9.79
N GLU A 115 9.52 3.97 8.95
CA GLU A 115 9.56 5.41 9.21
C GLU A 115 8.17 6.04 9.27
N ALA A 116 7.27 5.63 8.37
CA ALA A 116 5.87 6.05 8.39
C ALA A 116 5.17 5.62 9.69
N PHE A 117 5.40 4.39 10.14
CA PHE A 117 4.91 3.87 11.41
C PHE A 117 5.46 4.64 12.62
N LEU A 118 6.77 4.93 12.64
CA LEU A 118 7.38 5.75 13.69
C LEU A 118 6.80 7.16 13.73
N ASN A 119 6.57 7.77 12.57
CA ASN A 119 5.93 9.08 12.48
C ASN A 119 4.48 9.06 13.00
N LEU A 120 3.77 7.95 12.83
CA LEU A 120 2.44 7.75 13.39
C LEU A 120 2.47 7.65 14.93
N ILE A 121 3.46 6.93 15.48
CA ILE A 121 3.67 6.78 16.93
C ILE A 121 4.14 8.08 17.60
N LYS A 122 4.83 8.98 16.90
CA LYS A 122 5.25 10.28 17.47
C LYS A 122 4.10 11.12 18.02
N ASN A 123 2.87 10.90 17.56
CA ASN A 123 1.71 11.61 18.07
C ASN A 123 1.16 10.90 19.33
N PRO A 124 1.24 11.53 20.52
CA PRO A 124 0.77 10.92 21.77
C PRO A 124 -0.73 10.59 21.76
N LEU A 125 -1.52 11.34 20.99
CA LEU A 125 -2.96 11.09 20.81
C LEU A 125 -3.20 9.79 20.04
N THR A 126 -2.37 9.51 19.02
CA THR A 126 -2.47 8.28 18.24
C THR A 126 -2.11 7.05 19.09
N ILE A 127 -1.07 7.15 19.92
CA ILE A 127 -0.72 6.09 20.87
C ILE A 127 -1.88 5.85 21.84
N TYR A 128 -2.47 6.92 22.39
CA TYR A 128 -3.61 6.82 23.29
C TYR A 128 -4.78 6.07 22.63
N LEU A 129 -5.19 6.47 21.43
CA LEU A 129 -6.28 5.83 20.69
C LEU A 129 -5.98 4.37 20.35
N PHE A 130 -4.74 4.07 19.95
CA PHE A 130 -4.30 2.71 19.69
C PHE A 130 -4.39 1.83 20.94
N LEU A 131 -3.84 2.29 22.07
CA LEU A 131 -3.91 1.58 23.34
C LEU A 131 -5.34 1.41 23.82
N PHE A 132 -6.18 2.43 23.64
CA PHE A 132 -7.60 2.39 23.95
C PHE A 132 -8.31 1.25 23.19
N ASN A 133 -8.09 1.18 21.87
CA ASN A 133 -8.65 0.12 21.03
C ASN A 133 -8.12 -1.28 21.41
N VAL A 134 -6.83 -1.40 21.77
CA VAL A 134 -6.25 -2.67 22.24
C VAL A 134 -6.92 -3.11 23.55
N VAL A 135 -7.15 -2.19 24.48
CA VAL A 135 -7.84 -2.48 25.75
C VAL A 135 -9.29 -2.91 25.51
N GLN A 136 -10.01 -2.24 24.61
CA GLN A 136 -11.37 -2.64 24.25
C GLN A 136 -11.40 -4.03 23.60
N PHE A 137 -10.50 -4.31 22.66
CA PHE A 137 -10.40 -5.62 22.01
C PHE A 137 -10.12 -6.73 23.04
N ALA A 138 -9.14 -6.52 23.93
CA ALA A 138 -8.84 -7.47 24.99
C ALA A 138 -10.01 -7.66 25.95
N GLY A 139 -10.73 -6.58 26.30
CA GLY A 139 -11.94 -6.62 27.13
C GLY A 139 -13.06 -7.45 26.50
N TYR A 140 -13.39 -7.20 25.23
CA TYR A 140 -14.40 -7.98 24.51
C TYR A 140 -13.98 -9.43 24.29
N LEU A 141 -12.71 -9.68 23.97
CA LEU A 141 -12.17 -11.04 23.82
C LEU A 141 -12.32 -11.83 25.12
N TYR A 142 -12.01 -11.21 26.26
CA TYR A 142 -12.19 -11.80 27.58
C TYR A 142 -13.67 -12.11 27.88
N VAL A 143 -14.56 -11.12 27.69
CA VAL A 143 -16.01 -11.31 27.96
C VAL A 143 -16.58 -12.38 27.04
N CYS A 144 -16.25 -12.37 25.77
CA CYS A 144 -16.67 -13.37 24.79
C CYS A 144 -16.18 -14.78 25.17
N GLY A 145 -14.87 -14.92 25.47
CA GLY A 145 -14.29 -16.19 25.89
C GLY A 145 -14.91 -16.72 27.19
N ALA A 146 -15.16 -15.84 28.16
CA ALA A 146 -15.81 -16.20 29.40
C ALA A 146 -17.28 -16.62 29.20
N LEU A 147 -18.03 -15.94 28.34
CA LEU A 147 -19.40 -16.33 27.97
C LEU A 147 -19.42 -17.69 27.26
N VAL A 148 -18.51 -17.93 26.31
CA VAL A 148 -18.39 -19.22 25.62
C VAL A 148 -18.05 -20.34 26.60
N TYR A 149 -17.07 -20.11 27.48
CA TYR A 149 -16.74 -21.07 28.54
C TYR A 149 -17.92 -21.34 29.46
N GLY A 150 -18.63 -20.29 29.86
CA GLY A 150 -19.84 -20.37 30.67
C GLY A 150 -20.94 -21.19 29.99
N LEU A 151 -21.18 -20.99 28.70
CA LEU A 151 -22.15 -21.76 27.91
C LEU A 151 -21.76 -23.24 27.80
N MET A 152 -20.47 -23.55 27.65
CA MET A 152 -20.00 -24.92 27.56
C MET A 152 -20.15 -25.68 28.89
N GLN A 153 -19.92 -25.02 30.02
CA GLN A 153 -19.99 -25.66 31.34
C GLN A 153 -21.36 -25.60 32.00
N TYR A 154 -22.07 -24.50 31.82
CA TYR A 154 -23.37 -24.27 32.42
C TYR A 154 -24.41 -24.34 31.32
N LYS A 155 -24.81 -25.58 31.00
CA LYS A 155 -25.87 -25.88 30.02
C LYS A 155 -27.24 -25.32 30.43
N GLU A 156 -27.38 -24.88 31.67
CA GLU A 156 -28.61 -24.30 32.21
C GLU A 156 -28.41 -22.82 32.57
N VAL A 157 -29.34 -21.98 32.09
CA VAL A 157 -29.35 -20.51 32.22
C VAL A 157 -29.45 -20.03 33.67
N HIS A 158 -29.80 -20.91 34.62
CA HIS A 158 -30.16 -20.55 36.00
C HIS A 158 -28.96 -20.27 36.91
N LYS A 159 -27.73 -20.29 36.39
CA LYS A 159 -26.53 -19.87 37.13
C LYS A 159 -26.32 -18.36 37.09
N ILE A 160 -27.35 -17.66 37.60
CA ILE A 160 -27.44 -16.20 37.75
C ILE A 160 -26.14 -15.55 38.26
N PRO A 161 -25.43 -16.05 39.30
CA PRO A 161 -24.26 -15.33 39.83
C PRO A 161 -23.06 -15.27 38.86
N PHE A 162 -22.91 -16.24 37.96
CA PHE A 162 -21.86 -16.18 36.94
C PHE A 162 -22.18 -15.12 35.89
N TYR A 163 -23.43 -15.10 35.42
CA TYR A 163 -23.87 -14.13 34.41
C TYR A 163 -23.90 -12.71 34.95
N GLU A 164 -24.33 -12.49 36.20
CA GLU A 164 -24.23 -11.18 36.86
C GLU A 164 -22.78 -10.67 36.91
N TRP A 165 -21.84 -11.55 37.27
CA TRP A 165 -20.42 -11.22 37.29
C TRP A 165 -19.86 -10.87 35.90
N ILE A 166 -20.29 -11.54 34.84
CA ILE A 166 -19.87 -11.22 33.47
C ILE A 166 -20.54 -9.95 32.94
N ILE A 167 -21.80 -9.72 33.27
CA ILE A 167 -22.58 -8.56 32.81
C ILE A 167 -21.92 -7.26 33.26
N ASP A 168 -21.47 -7.15 34.51
CA ASP A 168 -20.80 -5.93 34.99
C ASP A 168 -19.55 -5.58 34.16
N ARG A 169 -18.80 -6.62 33.73
CA ARG A 169 -17.62 -6.44 32.87
C ARG A 169 -18.02 -6.09 31.44
N LEU A 170 -19.09 -6.68 30.92
CA LEU A 170 -19.64 -6.33 29.62
C LEU A 170 -20.10 -4.87 29.61
N VAL A 171 -20.78 -4.40 30.65
CA VAL A 171 -21.22 -3.00 30.81
C VAL A 171 -20.01 -2.06 30.81
N PHE A 172 -18.95 -2.40 31.54
CA PHE A 172 -17.72 -1.59 31.54
C PHE A 172 -17.12 -1.45 30.13
N VAL A 173 -16.96 -2.56 29.40
CA VAL A 173 -16.43 -2.53 28.03
C VAL A 173 -17.39 -1.78 27.09
N GLN A 174 -18.70 -1.91 27.29
CA GLN A 174 -19.71 -1.19 26.51
C GLN A 174 -19.66 0.35 26.73
N ILE A 175 -19.41 0.80 27.97
CA ILE A 175 -19.21 2.22 28.26
C ILE A 175 -17.96 2.73 27.52
N LEU A 176 -16.87 1.96 27.53
CA LEU A 176 -15.66 2.33 26.76
C LEU A 176 -15.96 2.44 25.26
N SER A 177 -16.77 1.53 24.70
CA SER A 177 -17.17 1.60 23.29
C SER A 177 -18.04 2.79 22.91
N ILE A 178 -18.77 3.39 23.86
CA ILE A 178 -19.49 4.63 23.61
C ILE A 178 -18.55 5.85 23.57
N LEU A 179 -17.39 5.79 24.24
CA LEU A 179 -16.39 6.86 24.20
C LEU A 179 -15.66 6.95 22.85
N GLU A 180 -15.63 5.88 22.06
CA GLU A 180 -14.94 5.84 20.76
C GLU A 180 -15.60 6.77 19.71
N PRO A 181 -16.94 6.74 19.50
CA PRO A 181 -17.63 7.77 18.72
C PRO A 181 -17.41 9.19 19.25
N LEU A 182 -17.24 9.38 20.57
CA LEU A 182 -16.95 10.70 21.15
C LEU A 182 -15.55 11.18 20.76
N HIS A 183 -14.53 10.30 20.80
CA HIS A 183 -13.19 10.61 20.30
C HIS A 183 -13.20 11.00 18.81
N ALA A 184 -14.01 10.32 17.99
CA ALA A 184 -14.20 10.68 16.58
C ALA A 184 -14.90 12.05 16.43
N SER A 185 -15.92 12.32 17.26
CA SER A 185 -16.68 13.59 17.22
C SER A 185 -15.87 14.81 17.67
N LEU A 186 -14.88 14.62 18.54
CA LEU A 186 -13.96 15.67 19.02
C LEU A 186 -12.88 16.05 17.99
N GLY A 187 -12.91 15.48 16.78
CA GLY A 187 -12.00 15.84 15.69
C GLY A 187 -10.56 15.36 15.87
N TRP A 188 -10.34 14.39 16.76
CA TRP A 188 -9.02 13.80 17.03
C TRP A 188 -8.50 12.91 15.90
N ILE A 189 -9.36 12.57 14.94
CA ILE A 189 -9.01 11.79 13.74
C ILE A 189 -8.99 12.74 12.55
N ARG A 190 -7.80 12.97 11.98
CA ARG A 190 -7.54 14.01 10.97
C ARG A 190 -8.03 13.68 9.55
N GLY A 191 -8.68 12.54 9.31
CA GLY A 191 -9.09 12.14 7.97
C GLY A 191 -9.98 10.92 7.95
N GLY A 192 -11.29 11.15 7.91
CA GLY A 192 -12.28 10.08 7.73
C GLY A 192 -13.55 10.45 8.45
N SER A 193 -14.54 10.89 7.69
CA SER A 193 -15.92 11.10 8.12
C SER A 193 -16.35 10.12 9.21
N ALA A 194 -17.00 10.61 10.27
CA ALA A 194 -17.61 9.85 11.36
C ALA A 194 -18.71 8.84 10.91
N LEU A 195 -18.76 8.48 9.63
CA LEU A 195 -19.76 7.63 9.03
C LEU A 195 -19.59 6.14 9.39
N PRO A 196 -18.39 5.51 9.32
CA PRO A 196 -18.28 4.07 9.58
C PRO A 196 -18.67 3.68 11.01
N SER A 197 -18.29 4.51 12.00
CA SER A 197 -18.58 4.27 13.42
C SER A 197 -20.07 4.42 13.75
N VAL A 198 -20.80 5.29 13.03
CA VAL A 198 -22.26 5.45 13.23
C VAL A 198 -23.03 4.28 12.60
N PHE A 199 -22.55 3.72 11.49
CA PHE A 199 -23.17 2.53 10.89
C PHE A 199 -22.91 1.23 11.66
N GLN A 200 -21.81 1.15 12.43
CA GLN A 200 -21.52 -0.02 13.25
C GLN A 200 -22.44 -0.15 14.48
N VAL A 201 -23.03 0.94 14.95
CA VAL A 201 -23.98 0.94 16.09
C VAL A 201 -25.45 0.88 15.62
N GLY A 202 -25.72 1.21 14.35
CA GLY A 202 -27.08 1.32 13.80
C GLY A 202 -27.67 0.07 13.13
N VAL A 203 -26.88 -0.97 12.84
CA VAL A 203 -27.35 -2.20 12.18
C VAL A 203 -27.16 -3.41 13.09
N THR A 204 -27.89 -3.39 14.20
CA THR A 204 -28.28 -4.63 14.89
C THR A 204 -29.74 -4.48 15.28
N VAL A 205 -30.62 -4.78 14.33
CA VAL A 205 -32.02 -5.16 14.58
C VAL A 205 -32.25 -6.48 13.87
#